data_AF-A0A7S4AZZ7-F1
#
_entry.id   AF-A0A7S4AZZ7-F1
#
_cell.length_a   1.000
_cell.length_b   1.000
_cell.length_c   1.000
_cell.angle_alpha   90.00
_cell.angle_beta   90.00
_cell.angle_gamma   90.00
#
_symmetry.space_group_name_H-M   'P 1'
#
loop_
_entity.id
_entity.type
_entity.pdbx_description
1 polymer ?
#
loop_
_entity_poly.entity_id
_entity_poly.type
_entity_poly.pdbx_seq_one_letter_code
_entity_poly.pdbx_strand_id
1 'polypeptide(L)'
;LGCPNEGCTVVKPRCDLDAHMPICNYGPAECPLKCSMRPTQQSIRDETHFSECPMASVRCGVCSEQMLRHKMAAHALGCRKGLELCRFGCNLRLRRQDMAAHAAVCPRVRVKRFPVCDKYCCRRSPLNYDALVKTTSKGKTKLRIGVAPARASPWST
;
A
#
# COMPACT_ATOMS: atom_id res chain seq x y z
N LEU A 1 -21.91 -14.99 37.51
CA LEU A 1 -21.10 -15.18 36.29
C LEU A 1 -20.77 -13.80 35.73
N GLY A 2 -19.56 -13.61 35.21
CA GLY A 2 -19.21 -12.36 34.53
C GLY A 2 -19.80 -12.31 33.13
N CYS A 3 -20.03 -11.11 32.61
CA CYS A 3 -20.37 -10.88 31.21
C CYS A 3 -19.23 -11.38 30.30
N PRO A 4 -19.53 -12.10 29.19
CA PRO A 4 -18.50 -12.59 28.27
C PRO A 4 -17.93 -11.50 27.36
N ASN A 5 -18.54 -10.31 27.30
CA ASN A 5 -18.09 -9.22 26.43
C ASN A 5 -16.86 -8.53 27.04
N GLU A 6 -15.77 -8.45 26.28
CA GLU A 6 -14.53 -7.79 26.70
C GLU A 6 -14.79 -6.33 27.10
N GLY A 7 -14.29 -5.92 28.27
CA GLY A 7 -14.50 -4.59 28.84
C GLY A 7 -15.75 -4.45 29.72
N CYS A 8 -16.67 -5.42 29.72
CA CYS A 8 -17.82 -5.40 30.62
C CYS A 8 -17.48 -6.00 31.99
N THR A 9 -17.54 -5.19 33.05
CA THR A 9 -17.26 -5.63 34.44
C THR A 9 -18.52 -6.13 35.18
N VAL A 10 -19.66 -6.24 34.49
CA VAL A 10 -20.94 -6.64 35.11
C VAL A 10 -20.90 -8.12 35.49
N VAL A 11 -21.22 -8.40 36.76
CA VAL A 11 -21.38 -9.75 37.30
C VAL A 11 -22.84 -9.91 37.73
N LYS A 12 -23.52 -10.93 37.19
CA LYS A 12 -24.93 -11.21 37.48
C LYS A 12 -25.19 -12.72 37.63
N PRO A 13 -26.31 -13.13 38.26
CA PRO A 13 -26.85 -14.47 38.13
C PRO A 13 -27.07 -14.83 36.66
N ARG A 14 -27.03 -16.13 36.33
CA ARG A 14 -27.13 -16.59 34.93
C ARG A 14 -28.43 -16.11 34.24
N CYS A 15 -29.56 -16.17 34.95
CA CYS A 15 -30.86 -15.71 34.44
C CYS A 15 -30.87 -14.21 34.10
N ASP A 16 -30.18 -13.38 34.89
CA ASP A 16 -30.15 -11.94 34.67
C ASP A 16 -29.07 -11.52 33.66
N LEU A 17 -28.14 -12.43 33.35
CA LEU A 17 -27.12 -12.21 32.34
C LEU A 17 -27.73 -12.30 30.93
N ASP A 18 -28.67 -13.22 30.71
CA ASP A 18 -29.40 -13.33 29.45
C ASP A 18 -30.17 -12.02 29.14
N ALA A 19 -30.77 -11.40 30.16
CA ALA A 19 -31.40 -10.08 30.05
C ALA A 19 -30.39 -8.92 29.87
N HIS A 20 -29.14 -9.09 30.30
CA HIS A 20 -28.08 -8.09 30.14
C HIS A 20 -27.51 -8.05 28.71
N MET A 21 -27.41 -9.19 28.03
CA MET A 21 -26.81 -9.30 26.68
C MET A 21 -27.33 -8.28 25.66
N PRO A 22 -28.66 -8.06 25.48
CA PRO A 22 -29.16 -7.11 24.48
C PRO A 22 -28.87 -5.64 24.83
N ILE A 23 -28.64 -5.31 26.11
CA ILE A 23 -28.39 -3.95 26.61
C ILE A 23 -26.92 -3.72 26.97
N CYS A 24 -26.04 -4.67 26.68
CA CYS A 24 -24.62 -4.56 26.99
C CYS A 24 -23.92 -3.62 26.01
N ASN A 25 -23.41 -2.49 26.49
CA ASN A 25 -22.67 -1.53 25.67
C ASN A 25 -21.39 -2.14 25.03
N TYR A 26 -20.83 -3.18 25.64
CA TYR A 26 -19.67 -3.91 25.11
C TYR A 26 -20.08 -5.05 24.16
N GLY A 27 -21.38 -5.28 23.99
CA GLY A 27 -21.90 -6.24 23.03
C GLY A 27 -21.65 -5.80 21.59
N PRO A 28 -21.62 -6.76 20.65
CA PRO A 28 -21.45 -6.46 19.23
C PRO A 28 -22.63 -5.63 18.71
N ALA A 29 -22.33 -4.68 17.83
CA ALA A 29 -23.30 -3.82 17.17
C ALA A 29 -23.06 -3.78 15.67
N GLU A 30 -24.12 -3.53 14.91
CA GLU A 30 -24.00 -3.29 13.48
C GLU A 30 -23.53 -1.88 13.19
N CYS A 31 -22.48 -1.76 12.38
CA CYS A 31 -22.00 -0.46 11.92
C CYS A 31 -23.06 0.22 11.03
N PRO A 32 -23.44 1.49 11.28
CA PRO A 32 -24.42 2.20 10.44
C PRO A 32 -23.93 2.42 9.01
N LEU A 33 -22.61 2.42 8.81
CA LEU A 33 -21.98 2.49 7.48
C LEU A 33 -21.87 1.12 6.79
N LYS A 34 -22.46 0.07 7.39
CA LYS A 34 -22.48 -1.31 6.89
C LYS A 34 -21.09 -1.83 6.51
N CYS A 35 -20.10 -1.53 7.35
CA CYS A 35 -18.77 -2.11 7.19
C CYS A 35 -18.75 -3.57 7.63
N SER A 36 -17.72 -4.33 7.22
CA SER A 36 -17.57 -5.74 7.58
C SER A 36 -17.07 -5.99 9.01
N MET A 37 -16.78 -4.93 9.77
CA MET A 37 -16.33 -5.05 11.16
C MET A 37 -17.53 -5.22 12.10
N ARG A 38 -17.28 -5.82 13.27
CA ARG A 38 -18.25 -5.93 14.37
C ARG A 38 -17.81 -5.04 15.54
N PRO A 39 -18.04 -3.72 15.47
CA PRO A 39 -17.76 -2.82 16.59
C PRO A 39 -18.65 -3.14 17.80
N THR A 40 -18.25 -2.66 18.98
CA THR A 40 -19.13 -2.67 20.17
C THR A 40 -20.12 -1.51 20.11
N GLN A 41 -21.28 -1.64 20.76
CA GLN A 41 -22.25 -0.53 20.86
C GLN A 41 -21.59 0.76 21.40
N GLN A 42 -20.71 0.61 22.38
CA GLN A 42 -19.94 1.70 22.96
C GLN A 42 -19.03 2.37 21.92
N SER A 43 -18.28 1.60 21.12
CA SER A 43 -17.39 2.19 20.11
C SER A 43 -18.12 2.94 18.99
N ILE A 44 -19.37 2.55 18.69
CA ILE A 44 -20.24 3.31 17.78
C ILE A 44 -20.70 4.60 18.46
N ARG A 45 -21.14 4.51 19.72
CA ARG A 45 -21.65 5.64 20.50
C ARG A 45 -20.58 6.71 20.75
N ASP A 46 -19.37 6.28 21.07
CA ASP A 46 -18.22 7.14 21.35
C ASP A 46 -17.51 7.58 20.06
N GLU A 47 -18.05 7.23 18.88
CA GLU A 47 -17.51 7.52 17.55
C GLU A 47 -16.09 6.98 17.26
N THR A 48 -15.48 6.27 18.20
CA THR A 48 -14.14 5.68 18.07
C THR A 48 -14.06 4.64 16.95
N HIS A 49 -15.16 3.97 16.62
CA HIS A 49 -15.20 3.09 15.45
C HIS A 49 -15.00 3.86 14.13
N PHE A 50 -15.51 5.09 14.00
CA PHE A 50 -15.50 5.82 12.72
C PHE A 50 -14.10 6.29 12.32
N SER A 51 -13.16 6.41 13.27
CA SER A 51 -11.75 6.70 12.97
C SER A 51 -11.04 5.55 12.27
N GLU A 52 -11.56 4.32 12.36
CA GLU A 52 -10.97 3.12 11.75
C GLU A 52 -11.88 2.48 10.70
N CYS A 53 -13.16 2.86 10.67
CA CYS A 53 -14.14 2.29 9.77
C CYS A 53 -13.71 2.45 8.30
N PRO A 54 -13.63 1.34 7.52
CA PRO A 54 -13.22 1.39 6.10
C PRO A 54 -14.25 2.09 5.21
N MET A 55 -15.49 2.16 5.70
CA MET A 55 -16.62 2.83 5.03
C MET A 55 -16.79 4.29 5.49
N ALA A 56 -15.99 4.78 6.44
CA ALA A 56 -16.01 6.19 6.80
C ALA A 56 -15.50 7.06 5.65
N SER A 57 -16.13 8.21 5.43
CA SER A 57 -15.65 9.23 4.52
C SER A 57 -14.46 9.97 5.15
N VAL A 58 -13.39 10.10 4.38
CA VAL A 58 -12.17 10.82 4.76
C VAL A 58 -11.89 11.86 3.69
N ARG A 59 -11.42 13.03 4.12
CA ARG A 59 -11.01 14.11 3.23
C ARG A 59 -9.55 13.89 2.82
N CYS A 60 -9.27 13.91 1.51
CA CYS A 60 -7.90 13.91 1.03
C CYS A 60 -7.18 15.21 1.44
N GLY A 61 -6.03 15.09 2.11
CA GLY A 61 -5.25 16.25 2.56
C GLY A 61 -4.63 17.08 1.43
N VAL A 62 -4.62 16.58 0.20
CA VAL A 62 -4.01 17.27 -0.96
C VAL A 62 -5.06 17.91 -1.87
N CYS A 63 -6.13 17.19 -2.22
CA CYS A 63 -7.16 17.72 -3.12
C CYS A 63 -8.44 18.19 -2.44
N SER A 64 -8.61 17.90 -1.15
CA SER A 64 -9.81 18.18 -0.35
C SER A 64 -11.09 17.43 -0.77
N GLU A 65 -10.99 16.47 -1.70
CA GLU A 65 -12.11 15.60 -2.07
C GLU A 65 -12.44 14.63 -0.92
N GLN A 66 -13.74 14.35 -0.74
CA GLN A 66 -14.23 13.37 0.22
C GLN A 66 -14.42 12.01 -0.44
N MET A 67 -14.01 10.96 0.24
CA MET A 67 -14.02 9.61 -0.32
C MET A 67 -13.91 8.56 0.79
N LEU A 68 -14.32 7.32 0.52
CA LEU A 68 -14.31 6.25 1.52
C LEU A 68 -12.88 5.85 1.88
N ARG A 69 -12.58 5.62 3.17
CA ARG A 69 -11.24 5.30 3.68
C ARG A 69 -10.54 4.19 2.88
N HIS A 70 -11.23 3.09 2.57
CA HIS A 70 -10.64 1.99 1.79
C HIS A 70 -10.23 2.41 0.36
N LYS A 71 -10.84 3.46 -0.21
CA LYS A 71 -10.47 4.02 -1.51
C LYS A 71 -9.34 5.06 -1.43
N MET A 72 -8.86 5.44 -0.24
CA MET A 72 -7.82 6.47 -0.09
C MET A 72 -6.50 6.04 -0.70
N ALA A 73 -6.12 4.78 -0.51
CA ALA A 73 -4.88 4.25 -1.08
C ALA A 73 -4.88 4.36 -2.61
N ALA A 74 -5.98 3.94 -3.26
CA ALA A 74 -6.15 4.07 -4.70
C ALA A 74 -6.18 5.53 -5.15
N HIS A 75 -6.86 6.40 -4.42
CA HIS A 75 -6.86 7.83 -4.72
C HIS A 75 -5.46 8.45 -4.59
N ALA A 76 -4.67 8.14 -3.57
CA ALA A 76 -3.34 8.70 -3.40
C ALA A 76 -2.44 8.43 -4.62
N LEU A 77 -2.56 7.24 -5.21
CA LEU A 77 -1.86 6.85 -6.44
C LEU A 77 -2.33 7.63 -7.69
N GLY A 78 -3.57 8.16 -7.70
CA GLY A 78 -4.17 8.87 -8.85
C GLY A 78 -4.55 10.33 -8.60
N CYS A 79 -4.32 10.87 -7.41
CA CYS A 79 -4.72 12.23 -7.03
C CYS A 79 -4.13 13.26 -7.99
N ARG A 80 -5.00 14.04 -8.66
CA ARG A 80 -4.60 15.03 -9.67
C ARG A 80 -3.71 16.14 -9.10
N LYS A 81 -4.01 16.55 -7.86
CA LYS A 81 -3.24 17.55 -7.12
C LYS A 81 -2.05 16.95 -6.37
N GLY A 82 -1.87 15.62 -6.41
CA GLY A 82 -0.73 14.92 -5.83
C GLY A 82 0.58 15.35 -6.50
N LEU A 83 1.63 15.50 -5.70
CA LEU A 83 2.96 15.82 -6.20
C LEU A 83 3.67 14.55 -6.69
N GLU A 84 4.22 14.60 -7.89
CA GLU A 84 5.08 13.56 -8.44
C GLU A 84 6.36 14.18 -9.03
N LEU A 85 7.44 13.40 -9.06
CA LEU A 85 8.66 13.80 -9.75
C LEU A 85 8.41 13.86 -11.25
N CYS A 86 9.05 14.81 -11.91
CA CYS A 86 9.03 14.89 -13.36
C CYS A 86 9.50 13.56 -13.99
N ARG A 87 8.63 12.99 -14.84
CA ARG A 87 8.87 11.73 -15.56
C ARG A 87 10.07 11.78 -16.51
N PHE A 88 10.49 12.99 -16.91
CA PHE A 88 11.65 13.21 -17.77
C PHE A 88 12.97 13.38 -17.00
N GLY A 89 12.94 13.33 -15.66
CA GLY A 89 14.16 13.36 -14.84
C GLY A 89 14.80 14.74 -14.70
N CYS A 90 14.00 15.82 -14.72
CA CYS A 90 14.47 17.18 -14.39
C CYS A 90 14.46 17.47 -12.87
N ASN A 91 14.13 16.48 -12.03
CA ASN A 91 14.05 16.54 -10.56
C ASN A 91 13.01 17.50 -9.97
N LEU A 92 12.21 18.17 -10.80
CA LEU A 92 11.12 19.03 -10.33
C LEU A 92 9.96 18.20 -9.79
N ARG A 93 9.39 18.59 -8.64
CA ARG A 93 8.15 18.03 -8.09
C ARG A 93 6.98 18.89 -8.53
N LEU A 94 6.04 18.29 -9.24
CA LEU A 94 4.90 18.98 -9.85
C LEU A 94 3.61 18.26 -9.48
N ARG A 95 2.49 18.97 -9.50
CA ARG A 95 1.19 18.31 -9.39
C ARG A 95 0.97 17.47 -10.66
N ARG A 96 0.34 16.30 -10.53
CA ARG A 96 0.06 15.42 -11.69
C ARG A 96 -0.65 16.16 -12.83
N GLN A 97 -1.62 17.02 -12.50
CA GLN A 97 -2.34 17.83 -13.47
C GLN A 97 -1.45 18.81 -14.25
N ASP A 98 -0.34 19.27 -13.67
CA ASP A 98 0.55 20.27 -14.28
C ASP A 98 1.67 19.60 -15.11
N MET A 99 1.79 18.26 -15.06
CA MET A 99 2.84 17.51 -15.75
C MET A 99 2.76 17.64 -17.28
N ALA A 100 1.54 17.73 -17.83
CA ALA A 100 1.32 17.93 -19.27
C ALA A 100 1.83 19.30 -19.73
N ALA A 101 1.55 20.36 -18.96
CA ALA A 101 2.07 21.70 -19.23
C ALA A 101 3.59 21.75 -19.07
N HIS A 102 4.13 21.09 -18.04
CA HIS A 102 5.58 21.00 -17.83
C HIS A 102 6.29 20.29 -18.99
N ALA A 103 5.69 19.27 -19.60
CA ALA A 103 6.30 18.53 -20.70
C ALA A 103 6.68 19.44 -21.89
N ALA A 104 5.92 20.51 -22.14
CA ALA A 104 6.22 21.47 -23.21
C ALA A 104 7.49 22.30 -22.97
N VAL A 105 7.83 22.54 -21.70
CA VAL A 105 8.94 23.42 -21.29
C VAL A 105 10.08 22.68 -20.59
N CYS A 106 9.95 21.36 -20.40
CA CYS A 106 10.92 20.59 -19.64
C CYS A 106 12.27 20.50 -20.39
N PRO A 107 13.39 20.90 -19.76
CA PRO A 107 14.71 20.89 -20.39
C PRO A 107 15.18 19.47 -20.74
N ARG A 108 14.61 18.44 -20.10
CA ARG A 108 14.96 17.03 -20.33
C ARG A 108 14.11 16.34 -21.39
N VAL A 109 12.99 16.93 -21.84
CA VAL A 109 12.13 16.34 -22.89
C VAL A 109 12.81 16.31 -24.26
N ARG A 110 13.61 17.34 -24.57
CA ARG A 110 14.32 17.45 -25.85
C ARG A 110 15.60 16.62 -25.90
N VAL A 111 16.10 16.18 -24.75
CA VAL A 111 17.21 15.24 -24.69
C VAL A 111 16.59 13.87 -24.96
N LYS A 112 16.75 13.34 -26.18
CA LYS A 112 16.41 11.95 -26.52
C LYS A 112 17.26 10.99 -25.65
N ARG A 113 16.96 10.89 -24.37
CA ARG A 113 17.36 9.74 -23.57
C ARG A 113 16.33 8.67 -23.86
N PHE A 114 16.83 7.56 -24.40
CA PHE A 114 16.12 6.30 -24.54
C PHE A 114 15.20 6.04 -23.34
N PRO A 115 14.05 5.37 -23.56
CA PRO A 115 12.96 5.31 -22.60
C PRO A 115 13.48 4.91 -21.22
N VAL A 116 13.27 5.81 -20.25
CA VAL A 116 13.45 5.47 -18.85
C VAL A 116 12.45 4.37 -18.57
N CYS A 117 12.95 3.16 -18.40
CA CYS A 117 12.16 2.01 -18.01
C CYS A 117 11.55 2.29 -16.63
N ASP A 118 10.26 2.64 -16.60
CA ASP A 118 9.46 2.74 -15.37
C ASP A 118 9.11 1.35 -14.82
N LYS A 119 10.11 0.46 -14.71
CA LYS A 119 10.01 -0.93 -14.19
C LYS A 119 8.95 -1.86 -14.82
N TYR A 120 8.18 -1.39 -15.81
CA TYR A 120 7.18 -2.19 -16.55
C TYR A 120 7.62 -2.58 -17.98
N CYS A 121 8.83 -2.21 -18.42
CA CYS A 121 9.31 -2.45 -19.79
C CYS A 121 10.07 -3.79 -20.01
N CYS A 122 9.83 -4.83 -19.22
CA CYS A 122 10.54 -6.12 -19.36
C CYS A 122 10.03 -7.03 -20.50
N ARG A 123 9.13 -6.57 -21.40
CA ARG A 123 8.50 -7.45 -22.42
C ARG A 123 8.57 -7.01 -23.88
N ARG A 124 9.31 -5.95 -24.23
CA ARG A 124 9.55 -5.63 -25.64
C ARG A 124 11.00 -5.24 -25.89
N SER A 125 11.83 -6.25 -26.07
CA SER A 125 12.96 -6.16 -26.98
C SER A 125 13.06 -7.47 -27.75
N PRO A 126 12.72 -7.49 -29.06
CA PRO A 126 13.12 -8.56 -29.94
C PRO A 126 14.59 -8.34 -30.30
N LEU A 127 15.48 -8.54 -29.35
CA LEU A 127 16.91 -8.69 -29.67
C LEU A 127 17.13 -10.17 -29.95
N ASN A 128 17.00 -10.50 -31.24
CA ASN A 128 17.67 -11.56 -31.97
C ASN A 128 18.49 -12.56 -31.11
N TYR A 129 17.85 -13.66 -30.71
CA TYR A 129 18.50 -14.77 -30.01
C TYR A 129 19.42 -15.61 -30.94
N ASP A 130 19.27 -15.47 -32.26
CA ASP A 130 19.98 -16.29 -33.25
C ASP A 130 21.44 -15.86 -33.52
N ALA A 131 21.90 -14.74 -32.96
CA ALA A 131 23.27 -14.26 -33.15
C ALA A 131 24.27 -14.73 -32.07
N LEU A 132 23.82 -15.43 -31.02
CA LEU A 132 24.67 -15.84 -29.89
C LEU A 132 24.99 -17.34 -29.82
N VAL A 133 24.47 -18.16 -30.75
CA VAL A 133 24.69 -19.62 -30.76
C VAL A 133 25.73 -20.07 -31.81
N LYS A 134 26.43 -19.13 -32.47
CA LYS A 134 27.46 -19.46 -33.46
C LYS A 134 28.80 -18.81 -33.13
N THR A 135 29.44 -19.23 -32.05
CA THR A 135 30.90 -19.39 -31.96
C THR A 135 31.23 -20.20 -30.70
N THR A 136 32.27 -21.02 -30.77
CA THR A 136 32.81 -21.90 -29.71
C THR A 136 32.26 -23.34 -29.66
N SER A 137 32.19 -24.00 -30.83
CA SER A 137 32.60 -25.40 -30.89
C SER A 137 34.11 -25.45 -31.09
N LYS A 138 34.85 -25.84 -30.04
CA LYS A 138 36.13 -26.59 -30.04
C LYS A 138 36.97 -26.23 -28.80
N GLY A 139 37.26 -27.23 -27.97
CA GLY A 139 38.41 -27.19 -27.06
C GLY A 139 38.13 -27.69 -25.64
N LYS A 140 38.63 -28.89 -25.35
CA LYS A 140 38.65 -29.57 -24.05
C LYS A 140 39.25 -28.69 -22.94
N THR A 141 38.75 -28.83 -21.70
CA THR A 141 39.48 -29.32 -20.49
C THR A 141 38.89 -28.77 -19.18
N LYS A 142 38.71 -29.68 -18.21
CA LYS A 142 38.36 -29.52 -16.78
C LYS A 142 38.72 -28.16 -16.14
N LEU A 143 37.81 -27.63 -15.31
CA LEU A 143 38.22 -26.99 -14.05
C LEU A 143 37.15 -27.15 -12.96
N ARG A 144 37.63 -27.51 -11.77
CA ARG A 144 36.90 -27.86 -10.54
C ARG A 144 36.29 -26.60 -9.91
N ILE A 145 35.04 -26.68 -9.46
CA ILE A 145 34.43 -25.66 -8.60
C ILE A 145 34.80 -26.02 -7.15
N GLY A 146 35.77 -25.29 -6.59
CA GLY A 146 36.05 -25.26 -5.16
C GLY A 146 35.02 -24.38 -4.45
N VAL A 147 34.38 -24.93 -3.43
CA VAL A 147 33.51 -24.20 -2.49
C VAL A 147 34.41 -23.36 -1.58
N ALA A 148 34.14 -22.06 -1.45
CA ALA A 148 34.77 -21.19 -0.47
C ALA A 148 33.72 -20.65 0.52
N PRO A 149 34.00 -20.64 1.84
CA PRO A 149 33.01 -20.36 2.88
C PRO A 149 32.87 -18.87 3.25
N ALA A 150 31.78 -18.60 3.97
CA ALA A 150 31.35 -17.32 4.52
C ALA A 150 32.43 -16.60 5.36
N ARG A 151 32.46 -15.26 5.24
CA ARG A 151 33.19 -14.38 6.18
C ARG A 151 32.19 -13.54 6.98
N ALA A 152 32.36 -13.62 8.30
CA ALA A 152 31.69 -12.83 9.31
C ALA A 152 32.18 -11.37 9.32
N SER A 153 31.28 -10.45 9.68
CA SER A 153 31.59 -9.05 9.97
C SER A 153 31.83 -8.86 11.47
N PRO A 154 32.95 -8.24 11.89
CA PRO A 154 32.98 -7.42 13.10
C PRO A 154 32.44 -6.02 12.70
N TRP A 155 31.93 -5.13 13.53
CA TRP A 155 32.63 -4.39 14.55
C TRP A 155 31.54 -3.82 15.48
N SER A 156 31.68 -4.11 16.77
CA SER A 156 31.01 -3.40 17.86
C SER A 156 32.10 -2.68 18.63
N THR A 157 32.00 -1.35 18.75
CA THR A 157 32.33 -0.63 19.98
C THR A 157 31.66 0.74 19.94
#